data_AF-A0A2U2EGY1-F1
#
_entry.id   AF-A0A2U2EGY1-F1
#
_cell.length_a   1.000
_cell.length_b   1.000
_cell.length_c   1.000
_cell.angle_alpha   90.00
_cell.angle_beta   90.00
_cell.angle_gamma   90.00
#
_symmetry.space_group_name_H-M   'P 1'
#
loop_
_entity.id
_entity.type
_entity.pdbx_description
1 polymer ?
#
loop_
_entity_poly.entity_id
_entity_poly.type
_entity_poly.pdbx_seq_one_letter_code
_entity_poly.pdbx_strand_id
1 'polypeptide(L)'
;MVKICEAAVLNVRKWSSCYRIYMIVPLIIVFTNIHAKWIYRYIEDQQLAISNWYCVFQMGDGITRMLFYFALILLVCNAPYSDEQQLFSLIRLGRRKWMCGQILYTFLANVIFFIMVAIIGTLMFFPHVGFSSNWEAIIVTLSKSEYGKTAGITQEVLQAYSPVKAFLLTYSLNILIGFMISLIVLLVNMLNYHVKGSVVAVGVVVISQLAGNYSEVLPWLNFISPISWSSLDIFAAKYTNISIIYAYAFLIIMIACLLKIIMIKNRNYVMQVKGDF
;
A
#
# COMPACT_ATOMS: atom_id res chain seq x y z
N MET A 1 17.09 -20.47 4.93
CA MET A 1 16.69 -19.13 5.41
C MET A 1 17.76 -18.08 5.13
N VAL A 2 18.99 -18.20 5.67
CA VAL A 2 20.08 -17.21 5.48
C VAL A 2 20.26 -16.75 4.01
N LYS A 3 20.42 -17.70 3.08
CA LYS A 3 20.56 -17.43 1.64
C LYS A 3 19.39 -16.67 0.99
N ILE A 4 18.18 -16.81 1.52
CA ILE A 4 16.99 -16.10 1.03
C ILE A 4 17.04 -14.64 1.50
N CYS A 5 17.41 -14.43 2.77
CA CYS A 5 17.60 -13.10 3.34
C CYS A 5 18.72 -12.34 2.63
N GLU A 6 19.84 -13.00 2.32
CA GLU A 6 20.94 -12.40 1.56
C GLU A 6 20.48 -11.88 0.19
N ALA A 7 19.68 -12.68 -0.54
CA ALA A 7 19.12 -12.27 -1.83
C ALA A 7 18.17 -11.06 -1.70
N ALA A 8 17.38 -11.01 -0.62
CA ALA A 8 16.48 -9.89 -0.36
C ALA A 8 17.26 -8.62 0.01
N VAL A 9 18.27 -8.72 0.88
CA VAL A 9 19.12 -7.61 1.30
C VAL A 9 19.89 -7.01 0.12
N LEU A 10 20.32 -7.84 -0.83
CA LEU A 10 21.01 -7.37 -2.03
C LEU A 10 20.13 -6.41 -2.86
N ASN A 11 18.82 -6.64 -2.92
CA ASN A 11 17.89 -5.69 -3.56
C ASN A 11 17.70 -4.41 -2.76
N VAL A 12 17.60 -4.50 -1.42
CA VAL A 12 17.47 -3.31 -0.56
C VAL A 12 18.69 -2.40 -0.69
N ARG A 13 19.90 -2.97 -0.75
CA ARG A 13 21.14 -2.18 -0.93
C ARG A 13 21.16 -1.37 -2.21
N LYS A 14 20.45 -1.79 -3.26
CA LYS A 14 20.37 -1.06 -4.53
C LYS A 14 19.47 0.16 -4.48
N TRP A 15 18.76 0.38 -3.37
CA TRP A 15 17.91 1.56 -3.19
C TRP A 15 18.69 2.85 -3.34
N SER A 16 19.95 2.87 -2.88
CA SER A 16 20.85 4.03 -2.97
C SER A 16 21.39 4.31 -4.37
N SER A 17 21.06 3.51 -5.38
CA SER A 17 21.57 3.70 -6.75
C SER A 17 20.43 3.84 -7.78
N CYS A 18 19.17 3.76 -7.35
CA CYS A 18 18.02 3.74 -8.25
C CYS A 18 17.24 5.07 -8.18
N TYR A 19 17.28 5.86 -9.26
CA TYR A 19 16.61 7.17 -9.34
C TYR A 19 15.12 7.13 -8.98
N ARG A 20 14.44 6.02 -9.28
CA ARG A 20 13.01 5.83 -8.98
C ARG A 20 12.71 5.84 -7.50
N ILE A 21 13.62 5.30 -6.68
CA ILE A 21 13.42 5.22 -5.25
C ILE A 21 13.52 6.60 -4.62
N TYR A 22 14.37 7.46 -5.19
CA TYR A 22 14.41 8.88 -4.82
C TYR A 22 13.13 9.64 -5.19
N MET A 23 12.35 9.19 -6.18
CA MET A 23 11.06 9.82 -6.52
C MET A 23 9.94 9.45 -5.55
N ILE A 24 10.02 8.32 -4.85
CA ILE A 24 8.92 7.82 -4.00
C ILE A 24 8.67 8.75 -2.82
N VAL A 25 9.72 9.20 -2.13
CA VAL A 25 9.57 10.06 -0.94
C VAL A 25 8.91 11.40 -1.29
N PRO A 26 9.37 12.15 -2.32
CA PRO A 26 8.66 13.33 -2.81
C PRO A 26 7.19 13.07 -3.19
N LEU A 27 6.89 11.94 -3.85
CA LEU A 27 5.50 11.60 -4.20
C LEU A 27 4.64 11.39 -2.95
N ILE A 28 5.12 10.65 -1.95
CA ILE A 28 4.41 10.46 -0.67
C ILE A 28 4.16 11.81 0.00
N ILE A 29 5.16 12.72 0.02
CA ILE A 29 5.02 14.07 0.58
C ILE A 29 3.95 14.85 -0.18
N VAL A 30 3.99 14.88 -1.51
CA VAL A 30 3.02 15.62 -2.33
C VAL A 30 1.60 15.06 -2.15
N PHE A 31 1.43 13.75 -2.17
CA PHE A 31 0.10 13.12 -2.00
C PHE A 31 -0.45 13.33 -0.60
N THR A 32 0.40 13.27 0.43
CA THR A 32 0.00 13.59 1.80
C THR A 32 -0.37 15.06 1.94
N ASN A 33 0.37 15.99 1.31
CA ASN A 33 0.02 17.41 1.28
C ASN A 33 -1.35 17.65 0.64
N ILE A 34 -1.62 17.01 -0.50
CA ILE A 34 -2.91 17.14 -1.20
C ILE A 34 -4.07 16.73 -0.27
N HIS A 35 -3.90 15.62 0.45
CA HIS A 35 -4.88 15.14 1.42
C HIS A 35 -5.01 16.05 2.65
N ALA A 36 -3.89 16.48 3.22
CA ALA A 36 -3.82 17.21 4.48
C ALA A 36 -4.13 18.72 4.36
N LYS A 37 -4.04 19.31 3.16
CA LYS A 37 -4.09 20.78 2.96
C LYS A 37 -5.28 21.46 3.61
N TRP A 38 -6.47 20.89 3.48
CA TRP A 38 -7.70 21.48 4.02
C TRP A 38 -7.79 21.34 5.54
N ILE A 39 -7.31 20.22 6.07
CA ILE A 39 -7.29 19.94 7.49
C ILE A 39 -6.25 20.80 8.20
N TYR A 40 -5.08 20.99 7.58
CA TYR A 40 -4.03 21.85 8.12
C TYR A 40 -4.51 23.29 8.31
N ARG A 41 -5.21 23.87 7.31
CA ARG A 41 -5.79 25.22 7.42
C ARG A 41 -6.80 25.32 8.57
N TYR A 42 -7.66 24.31 8.71
CA TYR A 42 -8.63 24.27 9.79
C TYR A 42 -7.97 24.19 11.18
N ILE A 43 -6.89 23.42 11.31
CA ILE A 43 -6.08 23.34 12.52
C ILE A 43 -5.46 24.70 12.86
N GLU A 44 -4.89 25.38 11.87
CA GLU A 44 -4.24 26.68 12.03
C GLU A 44 -5.25 27.76 12.48
N ASP A 45 -6.47 27.74 11.94
CA ASP A 45 -7.53 28.68 12.36
C ASP A 45 -8.01 28.43 13.79
N GLN A 46 -8.08 27.17 14.22
CA GLN A 46 -8.58 26.78 15.54
C GLN A 46 -7.49 26.72 16.62
N GLN A 47 -6.21 26.75 16.24
CA GLN A 47 -5.05 26.63 17.15
C GLN A 47 -5.10 25.38 18.04
N LEU A 48 -5.62 24.26 17.51
CA LEU A 48 -5.78 23.00 18.23
C LEU A 48 -4.81 21.93 17.71
N ALA A 49 -4.38 21.03 18.58
CA ALA A 49 -3.56 19.90 18.18
C ALA A 49 -4.37 18.86 17.40
N ILE A 50 -3.72 18.20 16.43
CA ILE A 50 -4.23 17.01 15.74
C ILE A 50 -3.55 15.75 16.25
N SER A 51 -4.35 14.70 16.39
CA SER A 51 -3.89 13.39 16.85
C SER A 51 -2.80 12.82 15.93
N ASN A 52 -1.71 12.35 16.53
CA ASN A 52 -0.63 11.63 15.82
C ASN A 52 -1.11 10.44 14.98
N TRP A 53 -2.28 9.87 15.30
CA TRP A 53 -2.92 8.76 14.58
C TRP A 53 -3.70 9.17 13.33
N TYR A 54 -3.66 10.46 12.93
CA TYR A 54 -4.33 10.95 11.71
C TYR A 54 -4.00 10.12 10.46
N CYS A 55 -2.79 9.56 10.38
CA CYS A 55 -2.31 8.74 9.27
C CYS A 55 -3.20 7.51 8.96
N VAL A 56 -4.11 7.13 9.87
CA VAL A 56 -5.18 6.13 9.63
C VAL A 56 -6.14 6.55 8.52
N PHE A 57 -6.40 7.85 8.37
CA PHE A 57 -7.40 8.39 7.43
C PHE A 57 -6.82 8.76 6.06
N GLN A 58 -5.50 8.64 5.85
CA GLN A 58 -4.86 8.91 4.56
C GLN A 58 -5.38 8.03 3.41
N MET A 59 -5.93 6.85 3.72
CA MET A 59 -6.53 5.93 2.75
C MET A 59 -8.05 6.09 2.64
N GLY A 60 -8.64 7.04 3.38
CA GLY A 60 -10.08 7.27 3.44
C GLY A 60 -10.64 7.88 2.16
N ASP A 61 -9.90 8.83 1.57
CA ASP A 61 -10.27 9.40 0.27
C ASP A 61 -9.79 8.52 -0.88
N GLY A 62 -10.68 8.30 -1.85
CA GLY A 62 -10.45 7.41 -2.99
C GLY A 62 -9.34 7.88 -3.92
N ILE A 63 -9.21 9.19 -4.15
CA ILE A 63 -8.22 9.76 -5.06
C ILE A 63 -6.83 9.62 -4.45
N THR A 64 -6.65 10.08 -3.21
CA THR A 64 -5.37 10.01 -2.49
C THR A 64 -4.93 8.56 -2.28
N ARG A 65 -5.87 7.65 -1.98
CA ARG A 65 -5.64 6.21 -1.98
C ARG A 65 -5.06 5.71 -3.31
N MET A 66 -5.67 6.05 -4.45
CA MET A 66 -5.13 5.66 -5.76
C MET A 66 -3.70 6.15 -5.96
N LEU A 67 -3.43 7.42 -5.60
CA LEU A 67 -2.11 8.02 -5.75
C LEU A 67 -1.04 7.27 -4.94
N PHE A 68 -1.34 6.89 -3.69
CA PHE A 68 -0.44 6.06 -2.89
C PHE A 68 -0.18 4.70 -3.54
N TYR A 69 -1.20 4.03 -4.06
CA TYR A 69 -1.01 2.75 -4.77
C TYR A 69 -0.25 2.92 -6.10
N PHE A 70 -0.36 4.04 -6.80
CA PHE A 70 0.47 4.33 -7.97
C PHE A 70 1.95 4.54 -7.60
N ALA A 71 2.25 5.25 -6.51
CA ALA A 71 3.61 5.36 -6.00
C ALA A 71 4.17 3.99 -5.59
N LEU A 72 3.34 3.13 -4.98
CA LEU A 72 3.72 1.76 -4.67
C LEU A 72 4.00 0.94 -5.93
N ILE A 73 3.16 1.05 -6.97
CA ILE A 73 3.39 0.36 -8.25
C ILE A 73 4.70 0.83 -8.87
N LEU A 74 5.03 2.12 -8.80
CA LEU A 74 6.32 2.65 -9.27
C LEU A 74 7.52 2.05 -8.53
N LEU A 75 7.39 1.76 -7.22
CA LEU A 75 8.42 1.06 -6.45
C LEU A 75 8.66 -0.37 -6.94
N VAL A 76 7.60 -1.09 -7.29
CA VAL A 76 7.66 -2.54 -7.60
C VAL A 76 7.59 -2.86 -9.09
N CYS A 77 7.44 -1.86 -9.96
CA CYS A 77 7.21 -2.00 -11.40
C CYS A 77 8.22 -2.88 -12.13
N ASN A 78 9.44 -2.96 -11.59
CA ASN A 78 10.56 -3.68 -12.16
C ASN A 78 10.69 -5.13 -11.70
N ALA A 79 9.75 -5.65 -10.91
CA ALA A 79 9.78 -7.03 -10.48
C ALA A 79 9.68 -8.00 -11.69
N PRO A 80 10.37 -9.15 -11.71
CA PRO A 80 11.49 -9.47 -10.83
C PRO A 80 12.68 -8.55 -11.12
N TYR A 81 13.35 -8.10 -10.06
CA TYR A 81 14.39 -7.06 -10.09
C TYR A 81 15.69 -7.58 -10.71
N SER A 82 15.63 -7.90 -12.00
CA SER A 82 16.68 -8.54 -12.79
C SER A 82 17.80 -7.53 -13.11
N ASP A 83 19.03 -7.96 -12.86
CA ASP A 83 20.27 -7.21 -13.03
C ASP A 83 21.43 -8.23 -13.10
N GLU A 84 22.61 -7.84 -13.56
CA GLU A 84 23.77 -8.74 -13.68
C GLU A 84 24.12 -9.40 -12.34
N GLN A 85 24.19 -8.60 -11.26
CA GLN A 85 24.42 -9.12 -9.90
C GLN A 85 23.33 -10.12 -9.46
N GLN A 86 22.10 -9.95 -9.95
CA GLN A 86 20.99 -10.84 -9.65
C GLN A 86 21.03 -12.12 -10.48
N LEU A 87 21.61 -12.08 -11.69
CA LEU A 87 21.92 -13.27 -12.48
C LEU A 87 22.98 -14.13 -11.77
N PHE A 88 24.07 -13.52 -11.27
CA PHE A 88 25.07 -14.25 -10.48
C PHE A 88 24.47 -14.87 -9.21
N SER A 89 23.60 -14.12 -8.51
CA SER A 89 22.87 -14.62 -7.35
C SER A 89 21.95 -15.80 -7.71
N LEU A 90 21.24 -15.73 -8.84
CA LEU A 90 20.37 -16.79 -9.35
C LEU A 90 21.14 -18.09 -9.60
N ILE A 91 22.30 -18.01 -10.26
CA ILE A 91 23.15 -19.17 -10.59
C ILE A 91 23.67 -19.83 -9.29
N ARG A 92 24.13 -19.03 -8.32
CA ARG A 92 24.71 -19.55 -7.06
C ARG A 92 23.68 -20.09 -6.08
N LEU A 93 22.53 -19.44 -5.95
CA LEU A 93 21.49 -19.80 -4.98
C LEU A 93 20.51 -20.86 -5.51
N GLY A 94 20.39 -20.93 -6.83
CA GLY A 94 19.35 -21.68 -7.52
C GLY A 94 18.01 -20.93 -7.55
N ARG A 95 17.22 -21.22 -8.58
CA ARG A 95 15.96 -20.53 -8.95
C ARG A 95 14.96 -20.40 -7.81
N ARG A 96 14.72 -21.46 -7.04
CA ARG A 96 13.72 -21.44 -5.96
C ARG A 96 14.11 -20.47 -4.84
N LYS A 97 15.34 -20.56 -4.34
CA LYS A 97 15.81 -19.71 -3.23
C LYS A 97 15.92 -18.25 -3.66
N TRP A 98 16.38 -18.01 -4.88
CA TRP A 98 16.41 -16.68 -5.47
C TRP A 98 15.00 -16.05 -5.55
N MET A 99 14.02 -16.78 -6.09
CA MET A 99 12.64 -16.27 -6.18
C MET A 99 12.02 -16.01 -4.80
N CYS A 100 12.24 -16.88 -3.81
CA CYS A 100 11.83 -16.61 -2.44
C CYS A 100 12.45 -15.30 -1.90
N GLY A 101 13.71 -15.00 -2.27
CA GLY A 101 14.37 -13.75 -1.93
C GLY A 101 13.71 -12.53 -2.58
N GLN A 102 13.32 -12.63 -3.86
CA GLN A 102 12.58 -11.59 -4.57
C GLN A 102 11.21 -11.32 -3.93
N ILE A 103 10.49 -12.39 -3.55
CA ILE A 103 9.20 -12.31 -2.86
C ILE A 103 9.36 -11.66 -1.47
N LEU A 104 10.34 -12.10 -0.69
CA LEU A 104 10.62 -11.54 0.64
C LEU A 104 10.99 -10.05 0.55
N TYR A 105 11.87 -9.68 -0.39
CA TYR A 105 12.21 -8.29 -0.65
C TYR A 105 10.97 -7.46 -1.01
N THR A 106 10.11 -7.99 -1.87
CA THR A 106 8.87 -7.31 -2.26
C THR A 106 7.96 -7.07 -1.07
N PHE A 107 7.81 -8.04 -0.16
CA PHE A 107 7.09 -7.86 1.09
C PHE A 107 7.71 -6.76 1.96
N LEU A 108 9.03 -6.79 2.18
CA LEU A 108 9.73 -5.79 2.98
C LEU A 108 9.62 -4.38 2.37
N ALA A 109 9.68 -4.25 1.04
CA ALA A 109 9.50 -2.98 0.34
C ALA A 109 8.11 -2.37 0.61
N ASN A 110 7.06 -3.20 0.66
CA ASN A 110 5.71 -2.76 1.03
C ASN A 110 5.64 -2.29 2.49
N VAL A 111 6.25 -3.04 3.42
CA VAL A 111 6.31 -2.65 4.83
C VAL A 111 7.00 -1.29 5.00
N ILE A 112 8.16 -1.10 4.36
CA ILE A 112 8.91 0.15 4.39
C ILE A 112 8.09 1.30 3.79
N PHE A 113 7.45 1.07 2.64
CA PHE A 113 6.61 2.07 1.97
C PHE A 113 5.49 2.58 2.89
N PHE A 114 4.72 1.68 3.49
CA PHE A 114 3.60 2.09 4.35
C PHE A 114 4.08 2.69 5.69
N ILE A 115 5.23 2.27 6.23
CA ILE A 115 5.84 2.97 7.37
C ILE A 115 6.22 4.41 6.99
N MET A 116 6.79 4.64 5.81
CA MET A 116 7.10 5.98 5.32
C MET A 116 5.84 6.83 5.18
N VAL A 117 4.75 6.27 4.64
CA VAL A 117 3.44 6.95 4.55
C VAL A 117 2.94 7.36 5.93
N ALA A 118 3.01 6.47 6.93
CA ALA A 118 2.62 6.77 8.31
C ALA A 118 3.44 7.91 8.92
N ILE A 119 4.78 7.83 8.82
CA ILE A 119 5.70 8.82 9.38
C ILE A 119 5.49 10.18 8.73
N ILE A 120 5.46 10.24 7.39
CA ILE A 120 5.25 11.49 6.65
C ILE A 120 3.85 12.05 6.97
N GLY A 121 2.84 11.18 7.05
CA GLY A 121 1.47 11.53 7.47
C GLY A 121 1.40 12.25 8.79
N THR A 122 2.12 11.77 9.81
CA THR A 122 2.18 12.42 11.12
C THR A 122 3.05 13.68 11.09
N LEU A 123 4.22 13.65 10.43
CA LEU A 123 5.15 14.79 10.40
C LEU A 123 4.60 16.01 9.67
N MET A 124 3.67 15.83 8.72
CA MET A 124 3.06 16.93 7.97
C MET A 124 2.34 17.96 8.83
N PHE A 125 1.89 17.57 10.02
CA PHE A 125 1.16 18.45 10.93
C PHE A 125 2.04 19.05 12.03
N PHE A 126 3.35 18.82 12.02
CA PHE A 126 4.27 19.42 12.97
C PHE A 126 4.29 20.96 12.82
N PRO A 127 4.21 21.77 13.90
CA PRO A 127 4.27 21.40 15.33
C PRO A 127 2.91 21.12 16.00
N HIS A 128 1.80 21.18 15.28
CA HIS A 128 0.43 21.01 15.81
C HIS A 128 0.06 19.54 16.10
N VAL A 129 1.02 18.62 16.25
CA VAL A 129 0.74 17.20 16.53
C VAL A 129 0.67 16.97 18.02
N GLY A 130 -0.46 16.47 18.49
CA GLY A 130 -0.60 15.98 19.86
C GLY A 130 -0.37 14.47 19.93
N PHE A 131 0.51 14.07 20.86
CA PHE A 131 0.84 12.68 21.11
C PHE A 131 -0.03 12.14 22.24
N SER A 132 -1.06 11.38 21.88
CA SER A 132 -1.99 10.77 22.83
C SER A 132 -2.33 9.36 22.38
N SER A 133 -2.75 8.47 23.28
CA SER A 133 -3.31 7.17 22.90
C SER A 133 -4.79 7.23 22.52
N ASN A 134 -5.43 8.39 22.69
CA ASN A 134 -6.83 8.66 22.38
C ASN A 134 -6.97 9.58 21.17
N TRP A 135 -8.16 9.58 20.57
CA TRP A 135 -8.53 10.56 19.56
C TRP A 135 -8.58 11.95 20.20
N GLU A 136 -8.03 12.94 19.51
CA GLU A 136 -8.08 14.33 19.98
C GLU A 136 -9.41 15.00 19.62
N ALA A 137 -9.80 16.03 20.37
CA ALA A 137 -11.07 16.70 20.17
C ALA A 137 -11.23 17.22 18.73
N ILE A 138 -10.15 17.69 18.10
CA ILE A 138 -10.20 18.23 16.75
C ILE A 138 -10.63 17.19 15.72
N ILE A 139 -10.17 15.94 15.85
CA ILE A 139 -10.51 14.89 14.87
C ILE A 139 -11.97 14.46 15.01
N VAL A 140 -12.50 14.51 16.24
CA VAL A 140 -13.93 14.27 16.54
C VAL A 140 -14.81 15.40 16.01
N THR A 141 -14.34 16.65 16.06
CA THR A 141 -15.06 17.78 15.47
C THR A 141 -15.00 17.72 13.94
N LEU A 142 -13.83 17.43 13.37
CA LEU A 142 -13.63 17.27 11.93
C LEU A 142 -14.52 16.16 11.36
N SER A 143 -14.66 15.02 12.03
CA SER A 143 -15.51 13.91 11.55
C SER A 143 -16.99 14.30 11.39
N LYS A 144 -17.44 15.37 12.07
CA LYS A 144 -18.80 15.91 11.94
C LYS A 144 -18.93 16.99 10.86
N SER A 145 -17.81 17.58 10.46
CA SER A 145 -17.75 18.62 9.44
C SER A 145 -17.79 18.04 8.02
N GLU A 146 -18.22 18.84 7.05
CA GLU A 146 -18.15 18.48 5.63
C GLU A 146 -16.70 18.27 5.17
N TYR A 147 -15.77 19.09 5.66
CA TYR A 147 -14.34 18.97 5.38
C TYR A 147 -13.77 17.61 5.82
N GLY A 148 -14.10 17.14 7.02
CA GLY A 148 -13.66 15.83 7.50
C GLY A 148 -14.21 14.69 6.66
N LYS A 149 -15.48 14.76 6.24
CA LYS A 149 -16.07 13.78 5.31
C LYS A 149 -15.33 13.74 3.97
N THR A 150 -15.01 14.91 3.39
CA THR A 150 -14.24 14.95 2.13
C THR A 150 -12.81 14.40 2.27
N ALA A 151 -12.22 14.51 3.46
CA ALA A 151 -10.91 13.92 3.75
C ALA A 151 -10.98 12.44 4.14
N GLY A 152 -12.17 11.82 4.18
CA GLY A 152 -12.35 10.43 4.59
C GLY A 152 -12.21 10.20 6.10
N ILE A 153 -12.36 11.26 6.93
CA ILE A 153 -12.45 11.16 8.38
C ILE A 153 -13.92 10.90 8.75
N THR A 154 -14.21 9.69 9.21
CA THR A 154 -15.59 9.28 9.51
C THR A 154 -15.81 8.96 10.98
N GLN A 155 -16.98 9.36 11.48
CA GLN A 155 -17.31 9.24 12.90
C GLN A 155 -17.43 7.77 13.33
N GLU A 156 -17.86 6.92 12.41
CA GLU A 156 -18.03 5.48 12.57
C GLU A 156 -16.71 4.83 12.97
N VAL A 157 -15.59 5.22 12.33
CA VAL A 157 -14.26 4.71 12.66
C VAL A 157 -13.82 5.17 14.05
N LEU A 158 -14.06 6.44 14.39
CA LEU A 158 -13.69 6.99 15.71
C LEU A 158 -14.47 6.32 16.85
N GLN A 159 -15.72 5.93 16.61
CA GLN A 159 -16.57 5.26 17.60
C GLN A 159 -16.27 3.76 17.70
N ALA A 160 -15.93 3.11 16.59
CA ALA A 160 -15.72 1.66 16.54
C ALA A 160 -14.32 1.24 17.03
N TYR A 161 -13.30 2.10 16.87
CA TYR A 161 -11.91 1.75 17.11
C TYR A 161 -11.15 2.76 17.97
N SER A 162 -10.37 2.26 18.93
CA SER A 162 -9.31 3.05 19.56
C SER A 162 -8.21 3.38 18.54
N PRO A 163 -7.52 4.53 18.64
CA PRO A 163 -6.55 4.96 17.63
C PRO A 163 -5.45 3.94 17.32
N VAL A 164 -4.88 3.31 18.36
CA VAL A 164 -3.82 2.29 18.20
C VAL A 164 -4.34 1.07 17.42
N LYS A 165 -5.55 0.60 17.72
CA LYS A 165 -6.18 -0.51 16.98
C LYS A 165 -6.46 -0.12 15.54
N ALA A 166 -6.97 1.10 15.30
CA ALA A 166 -7.24 1.60 13.96
C ALA A 166 -5.95 1.68 13.13
N PHE A 167 -4.87 2.21 13.71
CA PHE A 167 -3.55 2.25 13.09
C PHE A 167 -3.05 0.86 12.69
N LEU A 168 -3.02 -0.08 13.63
CA LEU A 168 -2.55 -1.43 13.35
C LEU A 168 -3.36 -2.09 12.24
N LEU A 169 -4.69 -2.03 12.31
CA LEU A 169 -5.58 -2.66 11.33
C LEU A 169 -5.46 -2.03 9.95
N THR A 170 -5.46 -0.70 9.84
CA THR A 170 -5.31 0.01 8.56
C THR A 170 -3.99 -0.35 7.90
N TYR A 171 -2.88 -0.22 8.63
CA TYR A 171 -1.56 -0.41 8.04
C TYR A 171 -1.26 -1.87 7.73
N SER A 172 -1.66 -2.84 8.57
CA SER A 172 -1.47 -4.25 8.25
C SER A 172 -2.30 -4.68 7.03
N LEU A 173 -3.53 -4.16 6.90
CA LEU A 173 -4.39 -4.45 5.76
C LEU A 173 -3.82 -3.84 4.47
N ASN A 174 -3.37 -2.59 4.51
CA ASN A 174 -2.72 -1.93 3.36
C ASN A 174 -1.40 -2.62 2.96
N ILE A 175 -0.59 -3.10 3.91
CA ILE A 175 0.61 -3.90 3.63
C ILE A 175 0.25 -5.19 2.86
N LEU A 176 -0.82 -5.89 3.26
CA LEU A 176 -1.27 -7.09 2.56
C LEU A 176 -1.80 -6.80 1.16
N ILE A 177 -2.60 -5.74 0.99
CA ILE A 177 -3.08 -5.30 -0.32
C ILE A 177 -1.89 -4.92 -1.21
N GLY A 178 -0.97 -4.11 -0.70
CA GLY A 178 0.22 -3.70 -1.45
C GLY A 178 1.08 -4.90 -1.85
N PHE A 179 1.27 -5.87 -0.94
CA PHE A 179 1.99 -7.09 -1.24
C PHE A 179 1.29 -7.91 -2.32
N MET A 180 -0.04 -8.05 -2.26
CA MET A 180 -0.84 -8.68 -3.30
C MET A 180 -0.67 -8.00 -4.66
N ILE A 181 -0.77 -6.66 -4.74
CA ILE A 181 -0.52 -5.90 -5.98
C ILE A 181 0.89 -6.18 -6.50
N SER A 182 1.87 -6.18 -5.61
CA SER A 182 3.27 -6.40 -5.99
C SER A 182 3.52 -7.83 -6.51
N LEU A 183 2.81 -8.82 -5.97
CA LEU A 183 2.83 -10.20 -6.50
C LEU A 183 2.15 -10.29 -7.87
N ILE A 184 1.08 -9.52 -8.13
CA ILE A 184 0.47 -9.42 -9.46
C ILE A 184 1.47 -8.85 -10.46
N VAL A 185 2.14 -7.74 -10.13
CA VAL A 185 3.19 -7.14 -10.96
C VAL A 185 4.28 -8.17 -11.26
N LEU A 186 4.81 -8.82 -10.22
CA LEU A 186 5.85 -9.84 -10.35
C LEU A 186 5.40 -10.99 -11.27
N LEU A 187 4.20 -11.54 -11.06
CA LEU A 187 3.69 -12.66 -11.84
C LEU A 187 3.50 -12.28 -13.31
N VAL A 188 2.86 -11.15 -13.61
CA VAL A 188 2.61 -10.72 -14.99
C VAL A 188 3.90 -10.39 -15.72
N ASN A 189 4.86 -9.75 -15.04
CA ASN A 189 6.19 -9.48 -15.58
C ASN A 189 7.04 -10.74 -15.75
N MET A 190 6.77 -11.82 -15.03
CA MET A 190 7.39 -13.13 -15.32
C MET A 190 6.81 -13.82 -16.55
N LEU A 191 5.53 -13.55 -16.86
CA LEU A 191 4.82 -14.16 -18.00
C LEU A 191 5.01 -13.40 -19.31
N ASN A 192 5.33 -12.11 -19.23
CA ASN A 192 5.46 -11.19 -20.37
C ASN A 192 6.74 -10.35 -20.26
N TYR A 193 6.95 -9.41 -21.19
CA TYR A 193 7.95 -8.37 -21.04
C TYR A 193 7.67 -7.47 -19.81
N HIS A 194 8.76 -6.99 -19.19
CA HIS A 194 8.86 -6.33 -17.87
C HIS A 194 7.94 -5.13 -17.56
N VAL A 195 7.13 -4.64 -18.51
CA VAL A 195 6.29 -3.44 -18.33
C VAL A 195 4.81 -3.77 -18.14
N LYS A 196 4.33 -4.93 -18.63
CA LYS A 196 2.89 -5.24 -18.65
C LYS A 196 2.28 -5.43 -17.25
N GLY A 197 3.07 -5.87 -16.27
CA GLY A 197 2.58 -6.08 -14.90
C GLY A 197 2.17 -4.78 -14.21
N SER A 198 2.89 -3.69 -14.47
CA SER A 198 2.53 -2.37 -13.96
C SER A 198 1.21 -1.88 -14.54
N VAL A 199 0.98 -2.10 -15.84
CA VAL A 199 -0.28 -1.74 -16.52
C VAL A 199 -1.45 -2.50 -15.92
N VAL A 200 -1.31 -3.81 -15.70
CA VAL A 200 -2.35 -4.64 -15.06
C VAL A 200 -2.62 -4.15 -13.64
N ALA A 201 -1.58 -3.87 -12.85
CA ALA A 201 -1.74 -3.37 -11.48
C ALA A 201 -2.46 -2.02 -11.42
N VAL A 202 -2.12 -1.08 -12.32
CA VAL A 202 -2.83 0.20 -12.46
C VAL A 202 -4.30 -0.04 -12.79
N GLY A 203 -4.60 -0.96 -13.73
CA GLY A 203 -5.97 -1.34 -14.05
C GLY A 203 -6.76 -1.86 -12.84
N VAL A 204 -6.14 -2.70 -12.00
CA VAL A 204 -6.75 -3.21 -10.75
C VAL A 204 -7.05 -2.06 -9.78
N VAL A 205 -6.12 -1.11 -9.61
CA VAL A 205 -6.33 0.08 -8.77
C VAL A 205 -7.49 0.94 -9.30
N VAL A 206 -7.56 1.18 -10.60
CA VAL A 206 -8.63 1.99 -11.19
C VAL A 206 -10.00 1.32 -11.06
N ILE A 207 -10.10 0.03 -11.40
CA ILE A 207 -11.34 -0.75 -11.27
C ILE A 207 -11.83 -0.77 -9.81
N SER A 208 -10.91 -0.86 -8.85
CA SER A 208 -11.27 -0.88 -7.43
C SER A 208 -11.90 0.42 -6.92
N GLN A 209 -11.50 1.56 -7.48
CA GLN A 209 -12.13 2.83 -7.13
C GLN A 209 -13.49 2.98 -7.80
N LEU A 210 -13.64 2.48 -9.03
CA LEU A 210 -14.95 2.40 -9.69
C LEU A 210 -15.93 1.56 -8.86
N ALA A 211 -15.47 0.45 -8.26
CA ALA A 211 -16.29 -0.36 -7.36
C ALA A 211 -16.83 0.44 -6.16
N GLY A 212 -16.02 1.33 -5.60
CA GLY A 212 -16.43 2.21 -4.50
C GLY A 212 -17.46 3.26 -4.95
N ASN A 213 -17.23 3.92 -6.07
CA ASN A 213 -18.08 5.01 -6.57
C ASN A 213 -19.40 4.52 -7.18
N TYR A 214 -19.42 3.32 -7.76
CA TYR A 214 -20.58 2.74 -8.44
C TYR A 214 -21.12 1.52 -7.69
N SER A 215 -21.00 1.51 -6.37
CA SER A 215 -21.44 0.43 -5.49
C SER A 215 -22.94 0.10 -5.64
N GLU A 216 -23.76 1.10 -5.97
CA GLU A 216 -25.20 0.93 -6.26
C GLU A 216 -25.46 0.20 -7.58
N VAL A 217 -24.59 0.39 -8.58
CA VAL A 217 -24.75 -0.19 -9.93
C VAL A 217 -24.11 -1.56 -10.02
N LEU A 218 -22.97 -1.77 -9.36
CA LEU A 218 -22.22 -3.04 -9.37
C LEU A 218 -21.86 -3.49 -7.94
N PRO A 219 -22.84 -3.92 -7.12
CA PRO A 219 -22.62 -4.26 -5.72
C PRO A 219 -21.64 -5.42 -5.51
N TRP A 220 -21.59 -6.35 -6.46
CA TRP A 220 -20.73 -7.53 -6.40
C TRP A 220 -19.23 -7.17 -6.47
N LEU A 221 -18.86 -6.05 -7.10
CA LEU A 221 -17.46 -5.61 -7.18
C LEU A 221 -16.86 -5.30 -5.80
N ASN A 222 -17.69 -4.87 -4.84
CA ASN A 222 -17.25 -4.60 -3.48
C ASN A 222 -16.73 -5.85 -2.75
N PHE A 223 -17.19 -7.04 -3.14
CA PHE A 223 -16.74 -8.31 -2.55
C PHE A 223 -15.45 -8.84 -3.17
N ILE A 224 -15.03 -8.31 -4.33
CA ILE A 224 -13.87 -8.81 -5.09
C ILE A 224 -12.81 -7.71 -5.27
N SER A 225 -12.97 -6.57 -4.59
CA SER A 225 -12.07 -5.42 -4.69
C SER A 225 -11.28 -5.16 -3.40
N PRO A 226 -10.11 -5.83 -3.23
CA PRO A 226 -9.30 -5.68 -2.03
C PRO A 226 -8.86 -4.25 -1.74
N ILE A 227 -8.61 -3.45 -2.78
CA ILE A 227 -8.16 -2.06 -2.62
C ILE A 227 -9.27 -1.18 -2.06
N SER A 228 -10.55 -1.51 -2.31
CA SER A 228 -11.66 -0.81 -1.67
C SER A 228 -11.57 -0.96 -0.14
N TRP A 229 -11.18 -2.14 0.36
CA TRP A 229 -11.08 -2.45 1.79
C TRP A 229 -9.92 -1.77 2.55
N SER A 230 -9.09 -1.00 1.86
CA SER A 230 -7.93 -0.28 2.43
C SER A 230 -8.28 0.75 3.51
N SER A 231 -9.54 1.22 3.58
CA SER A 231 -10.03 2.13 4.61
C SER A 231 -10.93 1.38 5.61
N LEU A 232 -10.77 1.69 6.91
CA LEU A 232 -11.59 1.07 7.96
C LEU A 232 -13.06 1.48 7.91
N ASP A 233 -13.34 2.57 7.22
CA ASP A 233 -14.66 3.16 7.11
C ASP A 233 -15.70 2.20 6.51
N ILE A 234 -15.29 1.40 5.53
CA ILE A 234 -16.14 0.36 4.93
C ILE A 234 -16.64 -0.65 5.96
N PHE A 235 -15.81 -0.99 6.94
CA PHE A 235 -16.15 -1.93 8.00
C PHE A 235 -16.94 -1.25 9.13
N ALA A 236 -16.57 -0.02 9.49
CA ALA A 236 -17.19 0.72 10.60
C ALA A 236 -18.61 1.16 10.25
N ALA A 237 -18.80 1.75 9.07
CA ALA A 237 -20.10 2.23 8.59
C ALA A 237 -20.96 1.11 7.98
N LYS A 238 -20.42 -0.11 7.85
CA LYS A 238 -21.09 -1.29 7.28
C LYS A 238 -21.66 -1.08 5.87
N TYR A 239 -21.01 -0.25 5.04
CA TYR A 239 -21.48 0.05 3.68
C TYR A 239 -21.71 -1.18 2.81
N THR A 240 -20.96 -2.26 3.01
CA THR A 240 -20.98 -3.46 2.15
C THR A 240 -21.32 -4.76 2.88
N ASN A 241 -21.71 -4.70 4.17
CA ASN A 241 -21.85 -5.86 5.07
C ASN A 241 -20.62 -6.79 5.12
N ILE A 242 -19.48 -6.36 4.61
CA ILE A 242 -18.22 -7.12 4.63
C ILE A 242 -17.60 -6.98 6.01
N SER A 243 -17.20 -8.09 6.62
CA SER A 243 -16.43 -8.06 7.86
C SER A 243 -14.94 -7.87 7.58
N ILE A 244 -14.22 -7.26 8.51
CA ILE A 244 -12.76 -7.15 8.41
C ILE A 244 -12.08 -8.53 8.33
N ILE A 245 -12.66 -9.55 8.99
CA ILE A 245 -12.18 -10.93 8.96
C ILE A 245 -12.27 -11.49 7.53
N TYR A 246 -13.36 -11.21 6.81
CA TYR A 246 -13.49 -11.61 5.42
C TYR A 246 -12.39 -11.01 4.55
N ALA A 247 -12.11 -9.71 4.70
CA ALA A 247 -11.07 -9.03 3.93
C ALA A 247 -9.68 -9.67 4.14
N TYR A 248 -9.31 -9.97 5.40
CA TYR A 248 -8.07 -10.68 5.70
C TYR A 248 -8.05 -12.09 5.12
N ALA A 249 -9.12 -12.87 5.29
CA ALA A 249 -9.20 -14.24 4.79
C ALA A 249 -9.05 -14.27 3.26
N PHE A 250 -9.76 -13.39 2.56
CA PHE A 250 -9.66 -13.27 1.10
C PHE A 250 -8.25 -12.90 0.64
N LEU A 251 -7.64 -11.89 1.27
CA LEU A 251 -6.26 -11.48 0.96
C LEU A 251 -5.26 -12.61 1.18
N ILE A 252 -5.34 -13.33 2.30
CA ILE A 252 -4.44 -14.44 2.61
C ILE A 252 -4.58 -15.56 1.58
N ILE A 253 -5.82 -15.96 1.24
CA ILE A 253 -6.09 -16.99 0.23
C ILE A 253 -5.53 -16.57 -1.13
N MET A 254 -5.80 -15.33 -1.56
CA MET A 254 -5.34 -14.85 -2.85
C MET A 254 -3.81 -14.72 -2.92
N ILE A 255 -3.17 -14.24 -1.86
CA ILE A 255 -1.69 -14.21 -1.75
C ILE A 255 -1.14 -15.64 -1.84
N ALA A 256 -1.72 -16.60 -1.13
CA ALA A 256 -1.28 -18.00 -1.19
C ALA A 256 -1.42 -18.59 -2.61
N CYS A 257 -2.51 -18.29 -3.30
CA CYS A 257 -2.72 -18.67 -4.70
C CYS A 257 -1.66 -18.05 -5.63
N LEU A 258 -1.41 -16.73 -5.52
CA LEU A 258 -0.41 -16.03 -6.32
C LEU A 258 1.00 -16.60 -6.07
N LEU A 259 1.37 -16.83 -4.82
CA LEU A 259 2.66 -17.43 -4.45
C LEU A 259 2.81 -18.83 -5.06
N LYS A 260 1.77 -19.67 -5.01
CA LYS A 260 1.80 -21.01 -5.62
C LYS A 260 2.01 -20.91 -7.14
N ILE A 261 1.29 -20.03 -7.82
CA ILE A 261 1.41 -19.83 -9.27
C ILE A 261 2.81 -19.34 -9.64
N ILE A 262 3.34 -18.34 -8.92
CA ILE A 262 4.69 -17.80 -9.12
C ILE A 262 5.73 -18.92 -8.98
N MET A 263 5.62 -19.77 -7.95
CA MET A 263 6.57 -20.86 -7.72
C MET A 263 6.49 -21.97 -8.78
N ILE A 264 5.32 -22.22 -9.36
CA ILE A 264 5.17 -23.12 -10.52
C ILE A 264 5.85 -22.52 -11.75
N LYS A 265 5.58 -21.24 -12.05
CA LYS A 265 6.12 -20.55 -13.23
C LYS A 265 7.62 -20.30 -13.15
N ASN A 266 8.17 -20.13 -11.95
CA ASN A 266 9.61 -19.96 -11.70
C ASN A 266 10.47 -21.11 -12.26
N ARG A 267 9.90 -22.31 -12.46
CA ARG A 267 10.61 -23.44 -13.06
C ARG A 267 11.11 -23.13 -14.49
N ASN A 268 10.33 -22.36 -15.24
CA ASN A 268 10.59 -22.07 -16.65
C ASN A 268 11.02 -20.61 -16.90
N TYR A 269 11.14 -19.80 -15.85
CA TYR A 269 11.45 -18.38 -15.98
C TYR A 269 12.87 -18.15 -16.48
N VAL A 270 13.06 -17.49 -17.62
CA VAL A 270 14.40 -17.10 -18.09
C VAL A 270 14.62 -15.64 -17.71
N MET A 271 15.65 -15.38 -16.90
CA MET A 271 16.01 -14.01 -16.54
C MET A 271 16.57 -13.32 -17.78
N GLN A 272 15.91 -12.25 -18.21
CA GLN A 272 16.41 -11.36 -19.25
C GLN A 272 17.24 -10.28 -18.55
N VAL A 273 18.55 -10.30 -18.75
CA VAL A 273 19.42 -9.18 -18.36
C VAL A 273 19.26 -8.12 -19.44
N LYS A 274 18.94 -6.89 -19.06
CA LYS A 274 18.99 -5.77 -20.02
C LYS A 274 20.44 -5.64 -20.47
N GLY A 275 20.72 -5.97 -21.73
CA GLY A 275 21.92 -5.46 -22.38
C GLY A 275 21.76 -3.96 -22.51
N ASP A 276 22.75 -3.21 -22.05
CA ASP A 276 22.85 -1.79 -22.32
C ASP A 276 22.86 -1.60 -23.86
N PHE A 277 21.82 -0.94 -24.37
CA PHE A 277 21.80 -0.35 -25.71
C PHE A 277 21.79 1.16 -25.53
#